data_AF-X1Q7V7-F1
#
_entry.id   AF-X1Q7V7-F1
#
_cell.length_a   1.000
_cell.length_b   1.000
_cell.length_c   1.000
_cell.angle_alpha   90.00
_cell.angle_beta   90.00
_cell.angle_gamma   90.00
#
_symmetry.space_group_name_H-M   'P 1'
#
loop_
_entity.id
_entity.type
_entity.pdbx_description
1 polymer ?
#
loop_
_entity_poly.entity_id
_entity_poly.type
_entity_poly.pdbx_seq_one_letter_code
_entity_poly.pdbx_strand_id
1 'polypeptide(L)' 'MPLIIILVECGLELIPKEIRNHSAVKKNLSPEIYSSQLLDTALHHTAMRNIENPGKRGRPDIAHLCLLNALGSP' A
#
# COMPACT_ATOMS: atom_id res chain seq x y z
N MET A 1 11.41 -6.71 -30.87
CA MET A 1 10.33 -6.84 -29.87
C MET A 1 10.68 -5.97 -28.68
N PRO A 2 9.75 -5.15 -28.14
CA PRO A 2 10.00 -4.37 -26.93
C PRO A 2 10.04 -5.28 -25.69
N LEU A 3 10.79 -4.87 -24.67
CA LEU A 3 10.74 -5.46 -23.34
C LEU A 3 9.46 -4.97 -22.63
N ILE A 4 8.69 -5.89 -22.04
CA ILE A 4 7.50 -5.57 -21.25
C ILE A 4 7.71 -6.17 -19.85
N ILE A 5 7.65 -5.31 -18.83
CA ILE A 5 7.72 -5.73 -17.42
C ILE A 5 6.33 -5.55 -16.81
N ILE A 6 5.84 -6.59 -16.13
CA ILE A 6 4.54 -6.57 -15.44
C ILE A 6 4.79 -6.85 -13.95
N LEU A 7 4.47 -5.88 -13.11
CA LEU A 7 4.45 -6.05 -11.66
C LEU A 7 3.04 -6.54 -11.26
N VAL A 8 2.96 -7.75 -10.71
CA VAL A 8 1.69 -8.39 -10.31
C VAL A 8 1.57 -8.44 -8.79
N GLU A 9 0.33 -8.45 -8.29
CA GLU A 9 0.01 -8.50 -6.85
C GLU A 9 0.77 -7.46 -6.02
N CYS A 10 1.01 -6.26 -6.57
CA CYS A 10 1.62 -5.18 -5.81
C CYS A 10 0.78 -4.86 -4.57
N GLY A 11 1.43 -4.69 -3.42
CA GLY A 11 0.81 -4.24 -2.17
C GLY A 11 0.41 -2.76 -2.20
N LEU A 12 -0.17 -2.30 -3.32
CA LEU A 12 -0.58 -0.93 -3.61
C LEU A 12 -2.10 -0.86 -3.61
N GLU A 13 -2.65 -0.29 -2.56
CA GLU A 13 -4.09 -0.10 -2.39
C GLU A 13 -4.35 1.10 -1.46
N LEU A 14 -5.58 1.59 -1.49
CA LEU A 14 -6.05 2.59 -0.53
C LEU A 14 -6.35 1.94 0.83
N ILE A 15 -6.43 2.73 1.89
CA ILE A 15 -6.81 2.23 3.21
C ILE A 15 -8.20 1.53 3.14
N PRO A 16 -8.27 0.21 3.42
CA PRO A 16 -9.50 -0.57 3.35
C PRO A 16 -10.55 -0.08 4.34
N LYS A 17 -11.83 -0.16 3.97
CA LYS A 17 -12.94 0.32 4.81
C LYS A 17 -12.98 -0.37 6.16
N GLU A 18 -12.63 -1.67 6.22
CA GLU A 18 -12.65 -2.45 7.46
C GLU A 18 -11.74 -1.87 8.56
N ILE A 19 -10.62 -1.22 8.20
CA ILE A 19 -9.63 -0.74 9.16
C ILE A 19 -9.69 0.78 9.42
N ARG A 20 -10.50 1.54 8.68
CA ARG A 20 -10.61 3.01 8.84
C ARG A 20 -11.03 3.43 10.25
N ASN A 21 -11.77 2.57 10.95
CA ASN A 21 -12.22 2.84 12.31
C ASN A 21 -11.17 2.55 13.39
N HIS A 22 -10.06 1.92 13.05
CA HIS A 22 -9.00 1.56 13.98
C HIS A 22 -8.24 2.80 14.48
N SER A 23 -7.87 2.80 15.76
CA SER A 23 -7.19 3.94 16.40
C SER A 23 -5.88 4.34 15.71
N ALA A 24 -5.12 3.35 15.23
CA ALA A 24 -3.88 3.59 14.48
C ALA A 24 -4.08 4.34 13.15
N VAL A 25 -5.24 4.20 12.52
CA VAL A 25 -5.59 4.94 11.30
C VAL A 25 -6.11 6.33 11.66
N LYS A 26 -7.00 6.42 12.66
CA LYS A 26 -7.61 7.68 13.11
C LYS A 26 -6.62 8.69 13.68
N LYS A 27 -5.55 8.21 14.33
CA LYS A 27 -4.58 9.08 15.01
C LYS A 27 -3.83 10.02 14.05
N ASN A 28 -3.63 9.59 12.81
CA ASN A 28 -2.73 10.29 11.87
C ASN A 28 -3.46 10.93 10.69
N LEU A 29 -4.76 10.70 10.53
CA LEU A 29 -5.48 10.99 9.29
C LEU A 29 -6.93 11.44 9.59
N SER A 30 -7.38 12.50 8.88
CA SER A 30 -8.78 12.92 8.87
C SER A 30 -9.68 11.87 8.18
N PRO A 31 -10.93 11.68 8.62
CA PRO A 31 -11.91 10.86 7.91
C PRO A 31 -12.08 11.17 6.43
N GLU A 32 -11.90 12.43 6.03
CA GLU A 32 -12.06 12.87 4.63
C GLU A 32 -10.98 12.32 3.70
N ILE A 33 -9.81 11.94 4.23
CA ILE A 33 -8.62 11.56 3.44
C ILE A 33 -8.32 10.06 3.44
N TYR A 34 -9.06 9.24 4.20
CA TYR A 34 -8.83 7.78 4.21
C TYR A 34 -9.02 7.15 2.82
N SER A 35 -9.92 7.69 2.00
CA SER A 35 -10.16 7.20 0.64
C SER A 35 -9.12 7.65 -0.38
N SER A 36 -8.19 8.53 -0.03
CA SER A 36 -7.08 8.93 -0.90
C SER A 36 -5.71 8.47 -0.40
N GLN A 37 -5.63 7.99 0.85
CA GLN A 37 -4.37 7.54 1.42
C GLN A 37 -4.07 6.07 1.09
N LEU A 38 -2.79 5.80 0.77
CA LEU A 38 -2.28 4.45 0.58
C LEU A 38 -2.23 3.68 1.91
N LEU A 39 -2.53 2.39 1.83
CA LEU A 39 -2.21 1.45 2.89
C LEU A 39 -0.69 1.26 2.95
N ASP A 40 -0.10 1.47 4.12
CA ASP A 40 1.32 1.25 4.36
C ASP A 40 1.50 0.48 5.67
N THR A 41 2.21 -0.65 5.60
CA THR A 41 2.53 -1.49 6.75
C THR A 41 3.35 -0.73 7.79
N ALA A 42 4.26 0.15 7.37
CA ALA A 42 5.06 0.94 8.31
C ALA A 42 4.20 1.85 9.21
N LEU A 43 3.04 2.29 8.71
CA LEU A 43 2.12 3.18 9.43
C LEU A 43 0.95 2.45 10.07
N HIS A 44 0.42 1.43 9.40
CA HIS A 44 -0.85 0.79 9.73
C HIS A 44 -0.71 -0.65 10.23
N HIS A 45 0.51 -1.13 10.54
CA HIS A 45 0.78 -2.51 10.95
C HIS A 45 -0.22 -3.08 11.98
N THR A 46 -0.56 -2.30 13.01
CA THR A 46 -1.49 -2.74 14.06
C THR A 46 -2.93 -2.86 13.57
N ALA A 47 -3.36 -1.96 12.67
CA ALA A 47 -4.69 -2.00 12.06
C ALA A 47 -4.84 -3.13 11.04
N MET A 48 -3.75 -3.48 10.35
CA MET A 48 -3.72 -4.52 9.30
C MET A 48 -3.85 -5.94 9.85
N ARG A 49 -3.73 -6.18 11.16
CA ARG A 49 -3.82 -7.55 11.72
C ARG A 49 -5.14 -8.26 11.44
N ASN A 50 -6.22 -7.49 11.21
CA ASN A 50 -7.57 -8.02 11.04
C ASN A 50 -8.01 -8.11 9.57
N ILE A 51 -7.14 -7.79 8.61
CA ILE A 51 -7.46 -7.88 7.19
C ILE A 51 -6.98 -9.20 6.62
N GLU A 52 -7.59 -9.64 5.52
CA GLU A 52 -7.15 -10.81 4.80
C GLU A 52 -5.76 -10.59 4.17
N ASN A 53 -4.88 -11.60 4.28
CA ASN A 53 -3.54 -11.64 3.69
C ASN A 53 -2.67 -10.40 3.99
N PRO A 54 -2.48 -9.99 5.26
CA PRO A 54 -1.79 -8.75 5.60
C PRO A 54 -0.33 -8.73 5.13
N GLY A 55 0.31 -9.90 5.02
CA GLY A 55 1.69 -10.02 4.54
C GLY A 55 1.91 -9.69 3.05
N LYS A 56 0.84 -9.66 2.25
CA LYS A 56 0.89 -9.28 0.82
C LYS A 56 0.47 -7.83 0.56
N ARG A 57 0.06 -7.09 1.59
CA ARG A 57 -0.65 -5.82 1.47
C ARG A 57 0.18 -4.67 2.02
N GLY A 58 -0.16 -3.44 1.64
CA GLY A 58 0.42 -2.22 2.20
C GLY A 58 1.95 -2.12 2.12
N ARG A 59 2.52 -2.47 0.96
CA ARG A 59 3.96 -2.34 0.66
C ARG A 59 4.17 -1.59 -0.67
N PRO A 60 3.70 -0.33 -0.76
CA PRO A 60 3.83 0.48 -1.97
C PRO A 60 5.29 0.80 -2.31
N ASP A 61 6.18 0.75 -1.32
CA ASP A 61 7.61 0.95 -1.44
C ASP A 61 8.28 -0.03 -2.42
N ILE A 62 7.82 -1.29 -2.44
CA ILE A 62 8.36 -2.32 -3.35
C ILE A 62 8.05 -1.96 -4.79
N ALA A 63 6.79 -1.63 -5.10
CA ALA A 63 6.37 -1.24 -6.44
C ALA A 63 7.08 0.05 -6.89
N HIS A 64 7.21 1.03 -5.99
CA HIS A 64 7.94 2.27 -6.25
C HIS A 64 9.41 2.00 -6.60
N LEU A 65 10.11 1.19 -5.81
CA LEU A 65 11.51 0.85 -6.06
C LEU A 65 11.68 0.07 -7.38
N CYS A 66 10.81 -0.90 -7.65
CA CYS A 66 10.84 -1.65 -8.91
C CYS A 66 10.65 -0.73 -10.13
N LEU A 67 9.69 0.21 -10.07
CA LEU A 67 9.44 1.16 -11.15
C LEU A 67 10.64 2.10 -11.37
N LEU A 68 11.25 2.61 -10.30
CA LEU A 68 12.45 3.45 -10.41
C LEU A 68 13.59 2.72 -11.12
N ASN A 69 13.84 1.46 -10.77
CA ASN A 69 14.90 0.67 -11.39
C ASN A 69 14.58 0.28 -12.83
N ALA A 70 13.33 -0.10 -13.12
CA ALA A 70 12.92 -0.52 -14.46
C ALA A 70 12.89 0.65 -15.47
N LEU A 71 12.53 1.85 -15.02
CA LEU A 71 12.48 3.04 -15.86
C LEU A 71 13.83 3.79 -15.92
N GLY A 72 14.70 3.57 -14.94
CA GLY A 72 16.06 4.10 -14.91
C GLY A 72 17.09 3.22 -15.60
N SER A 73 16.73 2.03 -16.09
CA SER A 73 17.65 1.15 -16.80
C SER A 73 17.96 1.70 -18.21
N PRO A 74 19.23 1.65 -18.66
CA PRO A 74 19.64 2.09 -20.00
C PRO A 74 18.92 1.38 -21.16
#